data_AF-A0A3F2V6Z8-F1
#
_entry.id   AF-A0A3F2V6Z8-F1
#
_cell.length_a   1.000
_cell.length_b   1.000
_cell.length_c   1.000
_cell.angle_alpha   90.00
_cell.angle_beta   90.00
_cell.angle_gamma   90.00
#
_symmetry.space_group_name_H-M   'P 1'
#
loop_
_entity.id
_entity.type
_entity.pdbx_description
1 polymer ?
#
loop_
_entity_poly.entity_id
_entity_poly.type
_entity_poly.pdbx_seq_one_letter_code
_entity_poly.pdbx_strand_id
1 'polypeptide(L)'
;MPTGNRSIRNVIFSFAILFSTSAFSVVTEYTLPDAHTVPTATFITGSTGHIRVPVSVLSDAKVASADGLVFRFADGSNFSVQTLTDRSTGHAGVNMHTWPEYLLGLKTKGPEPESYVKDLKLSGEHIIKDSIAPTEIRRFSTKNGTGYWAVGKEKSAIVLTNTDITDQITVIYTKDMSESKILNTILNGVSL
;
A
#
# COMPACT_ATOMS: atom_id res chain seq x y z
N MET A 1 -39.56 -23.09 64.36
CA MET A 1 -38.99 -23.53 63.06
C MET A 1 -40.04 -23.24 61.99
N PRO A 2 -39.84 -22.16 61.20
CA PRO A 2 -39.41 -22.27 59.80
C PRO A 2 -38.33 -21.21 59.45
N THR A 3 -37.21 -21.53 58.77
CA THR A 3 -37.00 -21.47 57.29
C THR A 3 -37.70 -20.27 56.63
N GLY A 4 -37.08 -19.27 56.02
CA GLY A 4 -35.77 -19.22 55.37
C GLY A 4 -35.97 -18.56 54.00
N ASN A 5 -35.59 -17.28 53.91
CA ASN A 5 -34.88 -16.61 52.80
C ASN A 5 -35.47 -16.65 51.37
N ARG A 6 -35.68 -15.49 50.74
CA ARG A 6 -34.83 -14.98 49.63
C ARG A 6 -35.31 -13.63 49.08
N SER A 7 -34.41 -12.66 49.19
CA SER A 7 -34.40 -11.36 48.53
C SER A 7 -34.16 -11.52 47.02
N ILE A 8 -35.06 -11.00 46.19
CA ILE A 8 -34.86 -10.87 44.74
C ILE A 8 -34.37 -9.45 44.45
N ARG A 9 -33.08 -9.32 44.14
CA ARG A 9 -32.50 -8.09 43.59
C ARG A 9 -32.65 -8.12 42.07
N ASN A 10 -33.44 -7.19 41.53
CA ASN A 10 -33.46 -6.89 40.11
C ASN A 10 -32.12 -6.27 39.69
N VAL A 11 -31.36 -6.99 38.86
CA VAL A 11 -30.21 -6.45 38.14
C VAL A 11 -30.63 -6.28 36.70
N ILE A 12 -30.91 -5.05 36.30
CA ILE A 12 -31.16 -4.69 34.90
C ILE A 12 -29.78 -4.61 34.23
N PHE A 13 -29.48 -5.59 33.39
CA PHE A 13 -28.28 -5.63 32.55
C PHE A 13 -28.50 -4.71 31.34
N SER A 14 -27.88 -3.53 31.34
CA SER A 14 -27.83 -2.67 30.16
C SER A 14 -26.86 -3.27 29.13
N PHE A 15 -27.41 -3.80 28.04
CA PHE A 15 -26.65 -4.30 26.90
C PHE A 15 -26.24 -3.11 26.02
N ALA A 16 -25.02 -2.61 26.19
CA ALA A 16 -24.48 -1.60 25.28
C ALA A 16 -24.06 -2.29 23.97
N ILE A 17 -24.87 -2.14 22.92
CA ILE A 17 -24.53 -2.58 21.57
C ILE A 17 -23.49 -1.60 21.02
N LEU A 18 -22.21 -1.96 21.16
CA LEU A 18 -21.13 -1.31 20.43
C LEU A 18 -21.24 -1.75 18.96
N PHE A 19 -21.81 -0.88 18.12
CA PHE A 19 -21.63 -0.98 16.68
C PHE A 19 -20.17 -0.64 16.37
N SER A 20 -19.32 -1.66 16.33
CA SER A 20 -18.02 -1.56 15.66
C SER A 20 -18.31 -1.36 14.18
N THR A 21 -18.34 -0.12 13.73
CA THR A 21 -18.30 0.21 12.30
C THR A 21 -16.92 -0.20 11.79
N SER A 22 -16.81 -1.43 11.29
CA SER A 22 -15.74 -1.81 10.40
C SER A 22 -15.89 -0.94 9.15
N ALA A 23 -15.16 0.17 9.11
CA ALA A 23 -15.00 0.95 7.90
C ALA A 23 -14.25 0.06 6.91
N PHE A 24 -15.01 -0.64 6.05
CA PHE A 24 -14.46 -1.19 4.84
C PHE A 24 -13.84 0.00 4.09
N SER A 25 -12.52 0.01 3.96
CA SER A 25 -11.84 1.00 3.14
C SER A 25 -12.26 0.75 1.69
N VAL A 26 -13.29 1.48 1.24
CA VAL A 26 -13.70 1.51 -0.16
C VAL A 26 -12.49 1.99 -0.97
N VAL A 27 -12.24 1.36 -2.12
CA VAL A 27 -11.22 1.83 -3.06
C VAL A 27 -11.76 3.05 -3.76
N THR A 28 -11.03 4.15 -3.68
CA THR A 28 -11.35 5.38 -4.42
C THR A 28 -10.58 5.39 -5.74
N GLU A 29 -11.29 5.54 -6.86
CA GLU A 29 -10.62 5.86 -8.13
C GLU A 29 -10.04 7.29 -8.04
N TYR A 30 -8.76 7.42 -8.37
CA TYR A 30 -7.98 8.64 -8.19
C TYR A 30 -7.40 9.10 -9.52
N THR A 31 -7.70 10.34 -9.88
CA THR A 31 -7.11 10.98 -11.05
C THR A 31 -5.83 11.68 -10.63
N LEU A 32 -4.69 11.22 -11.16
CA LEU A 32 -3.41 11.92 -10.97
C LEU A 32 -3.52 13.33 -11.58
N PRO A 33 -3.03 14.37 -10.91
CA PRO A 33 -2.95 15.71 -11.50
C PRO A 33 -2.01 15.70 -12.71
N ASP A 34 -2.26 16.59 -13.67
CA ASP A 34 -1.40 16.76 -14.83
C ASP A 34 0.04 17.08 -14.37
N ALA A 35 0.98 16.25 -14.80
CA ALA A 35 2.36 16.41 -14.40
C ALA A 35 2.96 17.66 -15.06
N HIS A 36 3.49 18.57 -14.24
CA HIS A 36 4.28 19.69 -14.74
C HIS A 36 5.63 19.21 -15.29
N THR A 37 6.04 19.73 -16.44
CA THR A 37 7.31 19.39 -17.09
C THR A 37 8.49 19.98 -16.31
N VAL A 38 8.96 19.24 -15.31
CA VAL A 38 10.17 19.55 -14.55
C VAL A 38 11.32 18.61 -14.96
N PRO A 39 12.59 19.06 -14.90
CA PRO A 39 13.72 18.16 -15.10
C PRO A 39 13.69 17.00 -14.10
N THR A 40 13.77 15.76 -14.60
CA THR A 40 13.72 14.54 -13.79
C THR A 40 14.94 13.66 -14.05
N ALA A 41 15.37 12.93 -13.03
CA ALA A 41 16.25 11.78 -13.18
C ALA A 41 15.39 10.51 -13.22
N THR A 42 15.69 9.61 -14.16
CA THR A 42 15.01 8.32 -14.27
C THR A 42 15.80 7.26 -13.52
N PHE A 43 15.15 6.56 -12.61
CA PHE A 43 15.70 5.39 -11.92
C PHE A 43 14.95 4.14 -12.39
N ILE A 44 15.71 3.10 -12.67
CA ILE A 44 15.20 1.83 -13.20
C ILE A 44 15.48 0.74 -12.17
N THR A 45 14.42 0.16 -11.62
CA THR A 45 14.42 -1.05 -10.81
C THR A 45 13.65 -2.12 -11.57
N GLY A 46 14.36 -3.14 -12.09
CA GLY A 46 13.74 -4.23 -12.87
C GLY A 46 13.06 -3.77 -14.17
N SER A 47 12.14 -4.59 -14.69
CA SER A 47 11.45 -4.34 -15.97
C SER A 47 10.19 -3.47 -15.84
N THR A 48 9.65 -3.34 -14.62
CA THR A 48 8.43 -2.56 -14.33
C THR A 48 8.69 -1.26 -13.57
N GLY A 49 9.85 -1.12 -12.93
CA GLY A 49 10.11 -0.02 -12.00
C GLY A 49 10.85 1.12 -12.66
N HIS A 50 10.16 1.90 -13.49
CA HIS A 50 10.70 3.15 -14.00
C HIS A 50 10.09 4.27 -13.17
N ILE A 51 10.89 4.92 -12.33
CA ILE A 51 10.47 6.09 -11.54
C ILE A 51 11.24 7.32 -11.99
N ARG A 52 10.52 8.39 -12.29
CA ARG A 52 11.10 9.70 -12.59
C ARG A 52 11.00 10.59 -11.37
N VAL A 53 12.14 10.98 -10.81
CA VAL A 53 12.18 11.84 -9.61
C VAL A 53 12.68 13.22 -10.03
N PRO A 54 12.01 14.33 -9.65
CA PRO A 54 12.48 15.67 -9.97
C PRO A 54 13.90 15.92 -9.44
N VAL A 55 14.76 16.49 -10.28
CA VAL A 55 16.18 16.77 -9.91
C VAL A 55 16.25 17.73 -8.71
N SER A 56 15.31 18.67 -8.60
CA SER A 56 15.19 19.58 -7.46
C SER A 56 14.89 18.89 -6.13
N VAL A 57 14.29 17.69 -6.16
CA VAL A 57 14.04 16.89 -4.96
C VAL A 57 15.27 16.04 -4.61
N LEU A 58 16.10 15.71 -5.61
CA LEU A 58 17.30 14.90 -5.43
C LEU A 58 18.51 15.68 -4.89
N SER A 59 18.55 17.00 -5.04
CA SER A 59 19.67 17.83 -4.56
C SER A 59 19.92 17.65 -3.06
N ASP A 60 18.86 17.41 -2.29
CA ASP A 60 18.89 17.26 -0.84
C ASP A 60 18.67 15.80 -0.37
N ALA A 61 18.66 14.86 -1.32
CA ALA A 61 18.42 13.45 -1.05
C ALA A 61 19.72 12.65 -1.04
N LYS A 62 19.84 11.74 -0.07
CA LYS A 62 20.81 10.66 -0.09
C LYS A 62 20.17 9.44 -0.71
N VAL A 63 20.82 8.87 -1.72
CA VAL A 63 20.37 7.66 -2.41
C VAL A 63 21.30 6.51 -2.05
N ALA A 64 20.73 5.39 -1.62
CA ALA A 64 21.46 4.17 -1.31
C ALA A 64 20.86 2.98 -2.07
N SER A 65 21.70 2.02 -2.42
CA SER A 65 21.29 0.73 -2.98
C SER A 65 21.32 -0.33 -1.88
N ALA A 66 20.24 -1.10 -1.77
CA ALA A 66 20.10 -2.27 -0.91
C ALA A 66 19.29 -3.33 -1.69
N ASP A 67 18.19 -3.84 -1.13
CA ASP A 67 17.21 -4.67 -1.85
C ASP A 67 16.27 -3.83 -2.73
N GLY A 68 16.83 -2.86 -3.44
CA GLY A 68 16.12 -1.78 -4.12
C GLY A 68 16.84 -0.44 -3.94
N LEU A 69 16.16 0.65 -4.27
CA LEU A 69 16.66 2.01 -4.06
C LEU A 69 16.00 2.63 -2.85
N VAL A 70 16.78 3.27 -1.99
CA VAL A 70 16.29 4.02 -0.83
C VAL A 70 16.72 5.48 -0.96
N PHE A 71 15.74 6.37 -0.89
CA PHE A 71 15.91 7.81 -0.96
C PHE A 71 15.59 8.41 0.40
N ARG A 72 16.56 9.09 1.02
CA ARG A 72 16.40 9.74 2.31
C ARG A 72 16.63 11.24 2.17
N PHE A 73 15.65 12.02 2.62
CA PHE A 73 15.68 13.48 2.55
C PHE A 73 16.26 14.13 3.81
N ALA A 74 16.63 15.40 3.70
CA ALA A 74 17.18 16.19 4.80
C ALA A 74 16.21 16.32 6.00
N ASP A 75 14.90 16.34 5.76
CA ASP A 75 13.85 16.38 6.79
C ASP A 75 13.62 15.02 7.49
N GLY A 76 14.40 14.00 7.13
CA GLY A 76 14.30 12.65 7.70
C GLY A 76 13.27 11.77 7.01
N SER A 77 12.39 12.33 6.18
CA SER A 77 11.44 11.52 5.39
C SER A 77 12.19 10.68 4.36
N ASN A 78 11.56 9.58 3.94
CA ASN A 78 12.19 8.68 2.98
C ASN A 78 11.16 7.91 2.15
N PHE A 79 11.61 7.41 1.01
CA PHE A 79 10.92 6.35 0.30
C PHE A 79 11.90 5.31 -0.22
N SER A 80 11.41 4.08 -0.40
CA SER A 80 12.12 3.03 -1.08
C SER A 80 11.37 2.56 -2.31
N VAL A 81 12.09 2.05 -3.31
CA VAL A 81 11.53 1.47 -4.54
C VAL A 81 12.17 0.10 -4.74
N GLN A 82 11.33 -0.91 -4.90
CA GLN A 82 11.74 -2.29 -5.11
C GLN A 82 10.87 -2.94 -6.18
N THR A 83 11.46 -3.83 -6.97
CA THR A 83 10.72 -4.73 -7.86
C THR A 83 10.56 -6.08 -7.19
N LEU A 84 9.33 -6.58 -7.13
CA LEU A 84 9.02 -7.93 -6.69
C LEU A 84 8.65 -8.77 -7.91
N THR A 85 9.13 -10.01 -7.93
CA THR A 85 8.77 -11.00 -8.94
C THR A 85 7.99 -12.16 -8.33
N ASP A 86 7.26 -12.88 -9.17
CA ASP A 86 6.62 -14.14 -8.81
C ASP A 86 7.59 -15.11 -8.08
N ARG A 87 8.83 -15.20 -8.57
CA ARG A 87 9.89 -16.04 -7.97
C ARG A 87 10.43 -15.47 -6.67
N SER A 88 10.65 -14.15 -6.58
CA SER A 88 11.17 -13.54 -5.34
C SER A 88 10.18 -13.64 -4.19
N THR A 89 8.89 -13.77 -4.49
CA THR A 89 7.82 -13.99 -3.51
C THR A 89 7.54 -15.47 -3.23
N GLY A 90 8.25 -16.40 -3.89
CA GLY A 90 8.09 -17.84 -3.68
C GLY A 90 6.91 -18.47 -4.42
N HIS A 91 6.25 -17.73 -5.31
CA HIS A 91 5.04 -18.15 -6.03
C HIS A 91 5.24 -18.09 -7.55
N ALA A 92 6.19 -18.87 -8.07
CA ALA A 92 6.52 -18.85 -9.50
C ALA A 92 5.30 -19.17 -10.41
N GLY A 93 5.13 -18.39 -11.48
CA GLY A 93 4.06 -18.53 -12.46
C GLY A 93 2.74 -17.84 -12.10
N VAL A 94 2.64 -17.19 -10.93
CA VAL A 94 1.44 -16.42 -10.58
C VAL A 94 1.39 -15.09 -11.31
N ASN A 95 0.17 -14.60 -11.56
CA ASN A 95 -0.02 -13.26 -12.08
C ASN A 95 0.12 -12.24 -10.95
N MET A 96 1.23 -11.49 -10.96
CA MET A 96 1.53 -10.46 -9.97
C MET A 96 0.63 -9.22 -10.09
N HIS A 97 -0.19 -9.08 -11.14
CA HIS A 97 -1.16 -7.98 -11.23
C HIS A 97 -2.24 -8.05 -10.16
N THR A 98 -2.57 -9.24 -9.66
CA THR A 98 -3.58 -9.44 -8.61
C THR A 98 -2.99 -9.36 -7.22
N TRP A 99 -1.66 -9.28 -7.11
CA TRP A 99 -0.93 -9.12 -5.86
C TRP A 99 -1.43 -7.92 -5.02
N PRO A 100 -1.50 -6.68 -5.56
CA PRO A 100 -2.02 -5.55 -4.79
C PRO A 100 -3.47 -5.74 -4.38
N GLU A 101 -4.30 -6.39 -5.19
CA GLU A 101 -5.71 -6.59 -4.87
C GLU A 101 -5.90 -7.50 -3.66
N TYR A 102 -5.12 -8.58 -3.56
CA TYR A 102 -5.15 -9.46 -2.38
C TYR A 102 -4.52 -8.81 -1.15
N LEU A 103 -3.36 -8.17 -1.31
CA LEU A 103 -2.66 -7.52 -0.20
C LEU A 103 -3.50 -6.40 0.44
N LEU A 104 -4.18 -5.62 -0.39
CA LEU A 104 -5.01 -4.49 0.04
C LEU A 104 -6.43 -4.93 0.47
N GLY A 105 -6.75 -6.22 0.39
CA GLY A 105 -8.06 -6.76 0.79
C GLY A 105 -9.20 -6.48 -0.20
N LEU A 106 -8.88 -6.09 -1.43
CA LEU A 106 -9.84 -5.78 -2.51
C LEU A 106 -10.37 -7.04 -3.17
N LYS A 107 -9.56 -8.10 -3.16
CA LYS A 107 -9.88 -9.42 -3.67
C LYS A 107 -9.68 -10.45 -2.56
N THR A 108 -10.61 -11.39 -2.44
CA THR A 108 -10.57 -12.43 -1.40
C THR A 108 -10.43 -13.84 -1.96
N LYS A 109 -10.71 -14.05 -3.26
CA LYS A 109 -10.64 -15.33 -3.98
C LYS A 109 -10.32 -15.08 -5.47
N GLY A 110 -9.79 -16.10 -6.14
CA GLY A 110 -9.50 -16.07 -7.58
C GLY A 110 -8.87 -17.39 -8.05
N PRO A 111 -8.42 -17.45 -9.32
CA PRO A 111 -7.81 -18.66 -9.89
C PRO A 111 -6.39 -18.97 -9.38
N GLU A 112 -5.79 -18.05 -8.61
CA GLU A 112 -4.44 -18.19 -8.09
C GLU A 112 -4.35 -19.24 -6.96
N PRO A 113 -3.16 -19.82 -6.71
CA PRO A 113 -2.97 -20.80 -5.64
C PRO A 113 -3.39 -20.28 -4.26
N GLU A 114 -3.97 -21.15 -3.43
CA GLU A 114 -4.45 -20.78 -2.09
C GLU A 114 -3.30 -20.27 -1.19
N SER A 115 -2.10 -20.85 -1.33
CA SER A 115 -0.91 -20.40 -0.60
C SER A 115 -0.57 -18.94 -0.89
N TYR A 116 -0.58 -18.55 -2.17
CA TYR A 116 -0.35 -17.18 -2.60
C TYR A 116 -1.38 -16.22 -2.00
N VAL A 117 -2.67 -16.55 -2.10
CA VAL A 117 -3.75 -15.72 -1.54
C VAL A 117 -3.63 -15.60 -0.01
N LYS A 118 -3.27 -16.68 0.68
CA LYS A 118 -3.11 -16.71 2.13
C LYS A 118 -1.93 -15.85 2.58
N ASP A 119 -0.77 -15.98 1.94
CA ASP A 119 0.43 -15.22 2.27
C ASP A 119 0.22 -13.72 2.09
N LEU A 120 -0.50 -13.32 1.03
CA LEU A 120 -0.83 -11.92 0.80
C LEU A 120 -1.84 -11.36 1.78
N LYS A 121 -2.82 -12.16 2.22
CA LYS A 121 -3.72 -11.75 3.30
C LYS A 121 -2.97 -11.54 4.61
N LEU A 122 -2.10 -12.48 4.99
CA LEU A 122 -1.28 -12.36 6.20
C LEU A 122 -0.35 -11.13 6.13
N SER A 123 0.29 -10.91 4.98
CA SER A 123 1.10 -9.72 4.73
C SER A 123 0.26 -8.45 4.77
N GLY A 124 -0.97 -8.48 4.25
CA GLY A 124 -1.94 -7.39 4.30
C GLY A 124 -2.31 -7.00 5.74
N GLU A 125 -2.50 -7.96 6.64
CA GLU A 125 -2.73 -7.65 8.06
C GLU A 125 -1.52 -6.90 8.66
N HIS A 126 -0.31 -7.42 8.51
CA HIS A 126 0.86 -6.85 9.20
C HIS A 126 1.45 -5.60 8.53
N ILE A 127 1.51 -5.57 7.20
CA ILE A 127 2.15 -4.47 6.46
C ILE A 127 1.13 -3.36 6.23
N ILE A 128 -0.06 -3.70 5.71
CA ILE A 128 -1.05 -2.70 5.33
C ILE A 128 -1.84 -2.24 6.56
N LYS A 129 -2.51 -3.14 7.29
CA LYS A 129 -3.37 -2.71 8.40
C LYS A 129 -2.59 -2.25 9.63
N ASP A 130 -1.61 -3.03 10.08
CA ASP A 130 -0.90 -2.72 11.33
C ASP A 130 0.16 -1.63 11.14
N SER A 131 0.97 -1.72 10.07
CA SER A 131 2.13 -0.82 9.90
C SER A 131 1.80 0.47 9.13
N ILE A 132 1.02 0.40 8.05
CA ILE A 132 0.62 1.59 7.27
C ILE A 132 -0.63 2.24 7.86
N ALA A 133 -1.58 1.42 8.33
CA ALA A 133 -2.87 1.84 8.85
C ALA A 133 -3.54 2.89 7.92
N PRO A 134 -3.82 2.52 6.66
CA PRO A 134 -4.26 3.49 5.66
C PRO A 134 -5.60 4.11 6.06
N THR A 135 -5.71 5.42 5.90
CA THR A 135 -6.99 6.12 5.97
C THR A 135 -7.79 5.95 4.69
N GLU A 136 -7.12 5.63 3.59
CA GLU A 136 -7.73 5.46 2.28
C GLU A 136 -6.89 4.50 1.42
N ILE A 137 -7.54 3.76 0.52
CA ILE A 137 -6.89 3.02 -0.55
C ILE A 137 -7.37 3.60 -1.88
N ARG A 138 -6.42 4.03 -2.71
CA ARG A 138 -6.69 4.64 -4.01
C ARG A 138 -6.23 3.74 -5.14
N ARG A 139 -6.93 3.78 -6.25
CA ARG A 139 -6.53 3.17 -7.53
C ARG A 139 -6.39 4.26 -8.58
N PHE A 140 -5.36 4.19 -9.41
CA PHE A 140 -5.15 5.15 -10.49
C PHE A 140 -4.55 4.47 -11.71
N SER A 141 -4.79 5.04 -12.89
CA SER A 141 -4.17 4.58 -14.13
C SER A 141 -2.77 5.17 -14.29
N THR A 142 -1.83 4.36 -14.75
CA THR A 142 -0.52 4.83 -15.24
C THR A 142 -0.49 4.69 -16.76
N LYS A 143 0.57 5.21 -17.39
CA LYS A 143 0.76 5.05 -18.84
C LYS A 143 0.79 3.58 -19.29
N ASN A 144 1.34 2.70 -18.45
CA ASN A 144 1.61 1.31 -18.80
C ASN A 144 0.84 0.31 -17.93
N GLY A 145 -0.10 0.72 -17.08
CA GLY A 145 -0.80 -0.20 -16.18
C GLY A 145 -1.62 0.49 -15.09
N THR A 146 -1.62 -0.10 -13.90
CA THR A 146 -2.42 0.37 -12.75
C THR A 146 -1.53 0.64 -11.55
N GLY A 147 -1.80 1.74 -10.85
CA GLY A 147 -1.24 2.04 -9.55
C GLY A 147 -2.28 1.86 -8.45
N TYR A 148 -1.84 1.34 -7.31
CA TYR A 148 -2.59 1.26 -6.07
C TYR A 148 -1.84 2.01 -4.99
N TRP A 149 -2.54 2.79 -4.17
CA TRP A 149 -1.94 3.58 -3.11
C TRP A 149 -2.70 3.43 -1.81
N ALA A 150 -2.08 2.76 -0.84
CA ALA A 150 -2.52 2.76 0.55
C ALA A 150 -1.98 4.02 1.24
N VAL A 151 -2.86 5.00 1.46
CA VAL A 151 -2.55 6.32 2.02
C VAL A 151 -2.60 6.24 3.54
N GLY A 152 -1.46 6.25 4.21
CA GLY A 152 -1.37 6.34 5.67
C GLY A 152 -0.76 7.67 6.13
N LYS A 153 -0.98 8.02 7.40
CA LYS A 153 -0.53 9.31 7.97
C LYS A 153 0.99 9.42 8.07
N GLU A 154 1.65 8.34 8.49
CA GLU A 154 3.11 8.29 8.68
C GLU A 154 3.79 7.46 7.59
N LYS A 155 3.14 6.41 7.11
CA LYS A 155 3.67 5.54 6.05
C LYS A 155 2.66 5.42 4.94
N SER A 156 3.12 5.20 3.72
CA SER A 156 2.26 4.80 2.61
C SER A 156 2.91 3.67 1.83
N ALA A 157 2.09 2.91 1.10
CA ALA A 157 2.55 1.97 0.08
C ALA A 157 1.92 2.30 -1.25
N ILE A 158 2.73 2.33 -2.30
CA ILE A 158 2.28 2.43 -3.69
C ILE A 158 2.75 1.18 -4.41
N VAL A 159 1.84 0.52 -5.13
CA VAL A 159 2.14 -0.66 -5.94
C VAL A 159 1.80 -0.35 -7.38
N LEU A 160 2.73 -0.57 -8.30
CA LEU A 160 2.56 -0.33 -9.73
C LEU A 160 2.61 -1.67 -10.47
N THR A 161 1.63 -1.89 -11.33
CA THR A 161 1.58 -3.00 -12.28
C THR A 161 1.86 -2.47 -13.70
N ASN A 162 2.33 -3.36 -14.57
CA ASN A 162 2.48 -3.09 -15.99
C ASN A 162 1.65 -4.10 -16.78
N THR A 163 0.75 -3.64 -17.64
CA THR A 163 -0.17 -4.47 -18.42
C THR A 163 0.53 -5.58 -19.20
N ASP A 164 1.74 -5.33 -19.71
CA ASP A 164 2.50 -6.25 -20.54
C ASP A 164 3.41 -7.20 -19.75
N ILE A 165 3.63 -6.93 -18.46
CA ILE A 165 4.55 -7.69 -17.59
C ILE A 165 3.78 -8.24 -16.40
N THR A 166 3.43 -9.52 -16.46
CA THR A 166 2.55 -10.19 -15.48
C THR A 166 3.29 -10.84 -14.31
N ASP A 167 4.60 -11.05 -14.43
CA ASP A 167 5.44 -11.73 -13.44
C ASP A 167 6.15 -10.76 -12.48
N GLN A 168 5.95 -9.44 -12.62
CA GLN A 168 6.61 -8.42 -11.83
C GLN A 168 5.69 -7.27 -11.43
N ILE A 169 5.99 -6.67 -10.28
CA ILE A 169 5.40 -5.42 -9.80
C ILE A 169 6.46 -4.53 -9.19
N THR A 170 6.19 -3.23 -9.14
CA THR A 170 7.01 -2.27 -8.41
C THR A 170 6.31 -1.87 -7.14
N VAL A 171 6.99 -1.97 -6.01
CA VAL A 171 6.49 -1.57 -4.70
C VAL A 171 7.31 -0.39 -4.18
N ILE A 172 6.61 0.62 -3.72
CA ILE A 172 7.18 1.86 -3.20
C ILE A 172 6.64 2.06 -1.79
N TYR A 173 7.52 2.09 -0.79
CA TYR A 173 7.14 2.42 0.58
C TYR A 173 7.62 3.82 0.91
N THR A 174 6.79 4.59 1.60
CA THR A 174 7.16 5.92 2.10
C THR A 174 7.08 5.96 3.62
N LYS A 175 7.88 6.83 4.22
CA LYS A 175 7.83 7.15 5.64
C LYS A 175 8.03 8.65 5.87
N ASP A 176 7.19 9.22 6.73
CA ASP A 176 7.13 10.62 7.14
C ASP A 176 7.01 11.59 5.94
N MET A 177 6.43 11.12 4.82
CA MET A 177 6.18 11.93 3.63
C MET A 177 4.72 12.36 3.60
N SER A 178 4.48 13.67 3.48
CA SER A 178 3.12 14.19 3.26
C SER A 178 2.57 13.74 1.90
N GLU A 179 1.25 13.67 1.78
CA GLU A 179 0.57 13.30 0.53
C GLU A 179 1.04 14.17 -0.65
N SER A 180 1.16 15.48 -0.44
CA SER A 180 1.67 16.42 -1.45
C SER A 180 3.12 16.12 -1.85
N LYS A 181 3.98 15.76 -0.89
CA LYS A 181 5.37 15.38 -1.17
C LYS A 181 5.42 14.08 -1.97
N ILE A 182 4.58 13.09 -1.64
CA ILE A 182 4.44 11.84 -2.39
C ILE A 182 3.99 12.11 -3.82
N LEU A 183 2.96 12.93 -4.00
CA LEU A 183 2.46 13.34 -5.32
C LEU A 183 3.56 13.95 -6.18
N ASN A 184 4.22 14.98 -5.65
CA ASN A 184 5.21 15.75 -6.40
C ASN A 184 6.52 15.00 -6.65
N THR A 185 6.88 14.05 -5.79
CA THR A 185 8.15 13.31 -5.89
C THR A 185 8.02 12.00 -6.65
N ILE A 186 6.92 11.28 -6.42
CA ILE A 186 6.75 9.88 -6.84
C ILE A 186 5.66 9.80 -7.91
N LEU A 187 4.44 10.24 -7.59
CA LEU A 187 3.28 9.92 -8.45
C LEU A 187 3.27 10.70 -9.77
N ASN A 188 3.75 11.95 -9.79
CA ASN A 188 3.94 12.69 -11.04
C ASN A 188 4.99 12.05 -11.96
N GLY A 189 5.90 11.25 -11.39
CA GLY A 189 6.92 10.52 -12.13
C GLY A 189 6.43 9.24 -12.80
N VAL A 190 5.33 8.66 -12.32
CA VAL A 190 4.77 7.39 -12.82
C VAL A 190 3.62 7.59 -13.81
N SER A 191 3.04 8.79 -13.87
CA SER A 191 2.01 9.17 -14.85
C SER A 191 2.54 9.52 -16.25
N LEU A 192 3.84 9.81 -16.39
CA LEU A 192 4.49 10.31 -17.62
C LEU A 192 5.12 9.23 -18.51
#